data_AF-A0A9E0KQG7-F1
#
_entry.id   AF-A0A9E0KQG7-F1
#
_cell.length_a   1.000
_cell.length_b   1.000
_cell.length_c   1.000
_cell.angle_alpha   90.00
_cell.angle_beta   90.00
_cell.angle_gamma   90.00
#
_symmetry.space_group_name_H-M   'P 1'
#
loop_
_entity.id
_entity.type
_entity.pdbx_description
1 polymer ?
#
loop_
_entity_poly.entity_id
_entity_poly.type
_entity_poly.pdbx_seq_one_letter_code
_entity_poly.pdbx_strand_id
1 'polypeptide(L)'
;MVESYPKIIQVEPLPNYRLLVTFQNGIVKEYDCTPLLEKTVFHPLRESSLFNQVEVGSGGYGIVWNDDIDLSESELWLNGIEVENLIMDDTRPQTDVGRQLKKPRQIALVYRKMRIDEQGSDFAYWQSRPPIERLEALEQIREEYHLWKYGQEPRLQRVYTIVKR
;
A
#
# COMPACT_ATOMS: atom_id res chain seq x y z
N MET A 1 17.89 -1.87 -12.32
CA MET A 1 17.46 -0.46 -12.20
C MET A 1 17.11 -0.23 -10.74
N VAL A 2 17.63 0.82 -10.12
CA VAL A 2 17.25 1.15 -8.73
C VAL A 2 15.84 1.73 -8.80
N GLU A 3 14.88 1.09 -8.13
CA GLU A 3 13.55 1.66 -7.95
C GLU A 3 13.71 2.94 -7.10
N SER A 4 13.66 4.09 -7.76
CA SER A 4 13.69 5.39 -7.11
C SER A 4 12.26 5.87 -6.98
N TYR A 5 11.84 6.07 -5.75
CA TYR A 5 10.58 6.73 -5.42
C TYR A 5 10.73 8.25 -5.62
N PRO A 6 9.65 8.97 -5.94
CA PRO A 6 9.72 10.42 -6.06
C PRO A 6 9.96 11.06 -4.69
N LYS A 7 10.76 12.12 -4.66
CA LYS A 7 11.02 12.89 -3.44
C LYS A 7 9.76 13.59 -2.95
N ILE A 8 9.67 13.74 -1.63
CA ILE A 8 8.65 14.51 -0.95
C ILE A 8 9.06 15.99 -1.00
N ILE A 9 8.10 16.85 -1.34
CA ILE A 9 8.31 18.30 -1.36
C ILE A 9 7.49 19.02 -0.29
N GLN A 10 6.38 18.42 0.17
CA GLN A 10 5.51 19.00 1.19
C GLN A 10 4.75 17.89 1.92
N VAL A 11 4.51 18.10 3.21
CA VAL A 11 3.67 17.26 4.06
C VAL A 11 2.77 18.15 4.92
N GLU A 12 1.50 17.77 5.06
CA GLU A 12 0.54 18.44 5.93
C GLU A 12 -0.18 17.42 6.81
N PRO A 13 -0.20 17.61 8.15
CA PRO A 13 -0.98 16.77 9.03
C PRO A 13 -2.47 17.07 8.91
N LEU A 14 -3.28 16.02 8.83
CA LEU A 14 -4.73 16.05 8.74
C LEU A 14 -5.37 15.42 9.99
N PRO A 15 -6.65 15.73 10.27
CA PRO A 15 -7.41 15.04 11.32
C PRO A 15 -7.45 13.52 11.09
N ASN A 16 -7.61 12.79 12.21
CA ASN A 16 -7.62 11.32 12.28
C ASN A 16 -6.26 10.67 11.96
N TYR A 17 -5.15 11.30 12.32
CA TYR A 17 -3.79 10.79 12.10
C TYR A 17 -3.49 10.48 10.63
N ARG A 18 -3.93 11.38 9.74
CA ARG A 18 -3.68 11.27 8.31
C ARG A 18 -2.67 12.32 7.89
N LEU A 19 -1.96 12.07 6.81
CA LEU A 19 -0.98 12.97 6.23
C LEU A 19 -1.34 13.22 4.77
N LEU A 20 -1.28 14.47 4.34
CA LEU A 20 -1.31 14.84 2.94
C LEU A 20 0.13 15.07 2.47
N VAL A 21 0.62 14.23 1.56
CA VAL A 21 2.00 14.24 1.10
C VAL A 21 2.02 14.62 -0.37
N THR A 22 2.76 15.68 -0.71
CA THR A 22 3.00 16.09 -2.10
C THR A 22 4.39 15.64 -2.52
N PHE A 23 4.45 14.98 -3.67
CA PHE A 23 5.68 14.49 -4.28
C PHE A 23 6.15 15.41 -5.41
N GLN A 24 7.45 15.38 -5.70
CA GLN A 24 8.10 16.22 -6.71
C GLN A 24 7.53 16.05 -8.13
N ASN A 25 6.85 14.94 -8.41
CA ASN A 25 6.19 14.67 -9.69
C ASN A 25 4.79 15.29 -9.78
N GLY A 26 4.35 16.03 -8.76
CA GLY A 26 3.03 16.67 -8.69
C GLY A 26 1.93 15.77 -8.16
N ILE A 27 2.22 14.50 -7.86
CA ILE A 27 1.24 13.59 -7.26
C ILE A 27 1.08 13.94 -5.77
N VAL A 28 -0.16 13.95 -5.31
CA VAL A 28 -0.51 14.12 -3.90
C VAL A 28 -1.14 12.83 -3.41
N LYS A 29 -0.69 12.36 -2.24
CA LYS A 29 -1.26 11.18 -1.59
C LYS A 29 -1.69 11.48 -0.17
N GLU A 30 -2.79 10.88 0.23
CA GLU A 30 -3.19 10.79 1.63
C GLU A 30 -2.67 9.47 2.22
N TYR A 31 -2.01 9.54 3.37
CA TYR A 31 -1.48 8.39 4.10
C TYR A 31 -2.15 8.29 5.48
N ASP A 32 -2.64 7.09 5.83
CA ASP A 32 -3.26 6.82 7.12
C ASP A 32 -2.23 6.26 8.11
N CYS A 33 -1.90 7.02 9.16
CA CYS A 33 -0.97 6.58 10.19
C CYS A 33 -1.62 5.71 11.27
N THR A 34 -2.94 5.49 11.25
CA THR A 34 -3.64 4.67 12.26
C THR A 34 -3.01 3.28 12.45
N PRO A 35 -2.64 2.53 11.39
CA PRO A 35 -1.96 1.23 11.55
C PRO A 35 -0.57 1.34 12.17
N LEU A 36 0.13 2.47 11.99
CA LEU A 36 1.44 2.70 12.61
C LEU A 36 1.32 2.84 14.11
N LEU A 37 0.23 3.46 14.59
CA LEU A 37 0.00 3.68 16.01
C LEU A 37 -0.17 2.38 16.82
N GLU A 38 -0.33 1.22 16.19
CA GLU A 38 -0.31 -0.08 16.87
C GLU A 38 1.10 -0.54 17.24
N LYS A 39 2.12 0.00 16.55
CA LYS A 39 3.52 -0.33 16.79
C LYS A 39 4.07 0.58 17.89
N THR A 40 4.80 -0.02 18.82
CA THR A 40 5.33 0.67 20.01
C THR A 40 6.21 1.87 19.69
N VAL A 41 7.00 1.79 18.60
CA VAL A 41 7.89 2.86 18.15
C VAL A 41 7.15 4.13 17.73
N PHE A 42 5.90 4.01 17.27
CA PHE A 42 5.06 5.14 16.84
C PHE A 42 4.03 5.56 17.90
N HIS A 43 4.01 4.94 19.09
CA HIS A 43 3.14 5.35 20.18
C HIS A 43 3.23 6.85 20.55
N PRO A 44 4.41 7.50 20.51
CA PRO A 44 4.49 8.94 20.78
C PRO A 44 3.65 9.79 19.82
N LEU A 45 3.40 9.31 18.59
CA LEU A 45 2.56 10.00 17.60
C LEU A 45 1.08 10.04 17.96
N ARG A 46 0.63 9.31 19.00
CA ARG A 46 -0.72 9.46 19.55
C ARG A 46 -0.93 10.84 20.20
N GLU A 47 0.15 11.52 20.57
CA GLU A 47 0.08 12.91 21.01
C GLU A 47 -0.10 13.81 19.79
N SER A 48 -1.28 14.42 19.64
CA SER A 48 -1.61 15.26 18.49
C SER A 48 -0.60 16.39 18.29
N SER A 49 -0.06 16.96 19.37
CA SER A 49 0.97 17.99 19.30
C SER A 49 2.26 17.50 18.64
N LEU A 50 2.68 16.25 18.91
CA LEU A 50 3.84 15.67 18.24
C LEU A 50 3.50 15.35 16.80
N PHE A 51 2.35 14.72 16.53
CA PHE A 51 1.92 14.37 15.18
C PHE A 51 1.90 15.58 14.23
N ASN A 52 1.46 16.74 14.72
CA ASN A 52 1.39 17.97 13.95
C ASN A 52 2.75 18.64 13.69
N GLN A 53 3.84 18.16 14.29
CA GLN A 53 5.20 18.66 14.05
C GLN A 53 5.88 17.96 12.87
N VAL A 54 5.15 17.14 12.11
CA VAL A 54 5.67 16.46 10.92
C VAL A 54 6.32 17.44 9.95
N GLU A 55 7.54 17.12 9.51
CA GLU A 55 8.27 17.91 8.54
C GLU A 55 8.92 17.02 7.47
N VAL A 56 9.26 17.61 6.33
CA VAL A 56 9.98 16.89 5.27
C VAL A 56 11.46 16.78 5.68
N GLY A 57 11.96 15.55 5.71
CA GLY A 57 13.36 15.27 6.03
C GLY A 57 14.32 15.84 4.98
N SER A 58 15.57 16.03 5.40
CA SER A 58 16.62 16.57 4.53
C SER A 58 16.75 15.77 3.22
N GLY A 59 16.65 16.47 2.09
CA GLY A 59 16.78 15.86 0.75
C GLY A 59 15.51 15.22 0.18
N GLY A 60 14.39 15.22 0.93
CA GLY A 60 13.07 14.78 0.46
C GLY A 60 12.88 13.26 0.41
N TYR A 61 13.72 12.49 1.11
CA TYR A 61 13.65 11.02 1.16
C TYR A 61 12.76 10.49 2.29
N GLY A 62 12.00 11.36 2.94
CA GLY A 62 11.14 10.96 4.04
C GLY A 62 10.55 12.15 4.76
N ILE A 63 9.75 11.86 5.78
CA ILE A 63 9.23 12.80 6.75
C ILE A 63 9.76 12.43 8.13
N VAL A 64 9.89 13.43 8.99
CA VAL A 64 10.47 13.30 10.32
C VAL A 64 9.55 14.02 11.31
N TRP A 65 9.38 13.43 12.49
CA TRP A 65 8.72 14.09 13.63
C TRP A 65 9.73 14.49 14.72
N ASN A 66 10.79 13.70 14.89
CA ASN A 66 11.89 13.92 15.80
C ASN A 66 13.07 12.98 15.44
N ASP A 67 14.14 13.00 16.23
CA ASP A 67 15.34 12.18 15.99
C ASP A 67 15.09 10.66 15.98
N ASP A 68 13.99 10.18 16.55
CA ASP A 68 13.67 8.76 16.70
C ASP A 68 12.55 8.27 15.76
N ILE A 69 11.79 9.18 15.15
CA ILE A 69 10.56 8.87 14.42
C ILE A 69 10.58 9.53 13.04
N ASP A 70 10.76 8.70 12.02
CA ASP A 70 10.71 9.06 10.61
C ASP A 70 9.92 8.02 9.78
N LEU A 71 9.50 8.43 8.58
CA LEU A 71 8.97 7.54 7.54
C LEU A 71 9.61 7.86 6.20
N SER A 72 9.99 6.82 5.46
CA SER A 72 10.59 6.98 4.14
C SER A 72 9.56 7.37 3.07
N GLU A 73 10.04 7.97 2.00
CA GLU A 73 9.24 8.29 0.82
C GLU A 73 8.65 7.05 0.15
N SER A 74 9.34 5.90 0.22
CA SER A 74 8.84 4.63 -0.31
C SER A 74 7.58 4.15 0.44
N GLU A 75 7.57 4.26 1.76
CA GLU A 75 6.43 3.89 2.61
C GLU A 75 5.20 4.74 2.26
N LEU A 76 5.40 6.05 2.21
CA LEU A 76 4.35 7.02 1.87
C LEU A 76 3.85 6.84 0.44
N TRP A 77 4.74 6.48 -0.50
CA TRP A 77 4.40 6.26 -1.89
C TRP A 77 3.61 4.98 -2.11
N LEU A 78 4.04 3.86 -1.52
CA LEU A 78 3.43 2.55 -1.75
C LEU A 78 2.07 2.42 -1.06
N ASN A 79 1.95 2.94 0.16
CA ASN A 79 0.76 2.75 1.00
C ASN A 79 -0.17 3.98 1.00
N GLY A 80 0.26 5.11 0.44
CA GLY A 80 -0.57 6.30 0.29
C GLY A 80 -1.60 6.17 -0.85
N ILE A 81 -2.79 6.71 -0.62
CA ILE A 81 -3.89 6.79 -1.59
C ILE A 81 -3.75 8.10 -2.36
N GLU A 82 -3.63 8.02 -3.68
CA GLU A 82 -3.58 9.20 -4.53
C GLU A 82 -4.90 9.99 -4.44
N VAL A 83 -4.78 11.29 -4.17
CA VAL A 83 -5.89 12.22 -4.15
C VAL A 83 -5.78 13.13 -5.37
N GLU A 84 -6.80 13.11 -6.23
CA GLU A 84 -6.88 14.07 -7.32
C GLU A 84 -7.08 15.46 -6.72
N ASN A 85 -6.06 16.33 -6.85
CA ASN A 85 -6.27 17.77 -6.71
C ASN A 85 -7.27 18.20 -7.78
N LEU A 86 -8.52 18.41 -7.39
CA LEU A 86 -9.45 19.23 -8.16
C LEU A 86 -8.83 20.62 -8.17
N ILE A 87 -8.04 20.92 -9.22
CA ILE A 87 -7.45 22.22 -9.46
C ILE A 87 -8.54 23.26 -9.19
N MET A 88 -8.32 24.10 -8.18
CA MET A 88 -9.06 25.35 -8.05
C MET A 88 -8.57 26.23 -9.21
N ASP A 89 -9.20 26.02 -10.37
CA ASP A 89 -9.08 26.89 -11.53
C ASP A 89 -9.80 28.19 -11.16
N ASP A 90 -9.01 29.20 -10.78
CA ASP A 90 -9.45 30.51 -10.26
C ASP A 90 -10.13 31.39 -11.33
N THR A 91 -10.69 30.79 -12.39
CA THR A 91 -11.43 31.50 -13.43
C THR A 91 -12.73 30.81 -13.82
N ARG A 92 -13.78 30.99 -13.01
CA ARG A 92 -15.17 30.90 -13.51
C ARG A 92 -16.13 31.68 -12.60
N PRO A 93 -16.97 32.59 -13.15
CA PRO A 93 -17.92 33.36 -12.35
C PRO A 93 -18.95 32.43 -11.72
N GLN A 94 -19.27 32.72 -10.45
CA GLN A 94 -20.29 32.01 -9.67
C GLN A 94 -21.62 32.01 -10.43
N THR A 95 -22.12 30.82 -10.75
CA THR A 95 -23.55 30.60 -10.95
C THR A 95 -23.99 29.52 -9.98
N ASP A 96 -24.79 29.94 -9.00
CA ASP A 96 -25.52 29.10 -8.07
C ASP A 96 -26.33 28.03 -8.80
N VAL A 97 -25.92 26.77 -8.67
CA VAL A 97 -26.82 25.61 -8.77
C VAL A 97 -26.35 24.56 -7.76
N GLY A 98 -27.28 24.15 -6.89
CA GLY A 98 -27.04 23.36 -5.69
C GLY A 98 -26.12 22.15 -5.88
N ARG A 99 -25.08 22.08 -5.06
CA ARG A 99 -24.07 21.02 -5.09
C ARG A 99 -24.61 19.76 -4.40
N GLN A 100 -25.19 18.88 -5.20
CA GLN A 100 -25.44 17.50 -4.79
C GLN A 100 -24.08 16.81 -4.57
N LEU A 101 -23.80 16.40 -3.33
CA LEU A 101 -22.60 15.66 -2.96
C LEU A 101 -22.55 14.36 -3.79
N LYS A 102 -21.65 14.31 -4.77
CA LYS A 102 -21.38 13.09 -5.55
C LYS A 102 -20.66 12.10 -4.63
N LYS A 103 -21.31 10.96 -4.37
CA LYS A 103 -20.76 9.84 -3.59
C LYS A 103 -19.43 9.37 -4.20
N PRO A 104 -18.43 9.01 -3.38
CA PRO A 104 -17.14 8.50 -3.87
C PRO A 104 -17.35 7.23 -4.70
N ARG A 105 -16.63 7.11 -5.81
CA ARG A 105 -16.69 5.94 -6.69
C ARG A 105 -16.07 4.74 -5.97
N GLN A 106 -16.90 3.73 -5.75
CA GLN A 106 -16.48 2.41 -5.30
C GLN A 106 -15.66 1.76 -6.42
N ILE A 107 -14.35 1.56 -6.22
CA ILE A 107 -13.49 0.87 -7.20
C ILE A 107 -13.90 -0.61 -7.16
N ALA A 108 -14.52 -1.09 -8.24
CA ALA A 108 -14.78 -2.52 -8.41
C ALA A 108 -13.51 -3.20 -8.95
N LEU A 109 -13.16 -4.37 -8.41
CA LEU A 109 -12.11 -5.23 -8.99
C LEU A 109 -12.44 -5.52 -10.46
N VAL A 110 -11.61 -5.05 -11.38
CA VAL A 110 -11.72 -5.38 -12.80
C VAL A 110 -10.90 -6.64 -13.05
N TYR A 111 -11.56 -7.78 -13.12
CA TYR A 111 -10.95 -9.01 -13.63
C TYR A 111 -11.32 -9.18 -15.11
N ARG A 112 -10.34 -9.57 -15.94
CA ARG A 112 -10.60 -9.93 -17.33
C ARG A 112 -11.10 -11.37 -17.36
N LYS A 113 -12.41 -11.57 -17.55
CA LYS A 113 -12.99 -12.89 -17.78
C LYS A 113 -12.61 -13.36 -19.19
N MET A 114 -11.59 -14.19 -19.31
CA MET A 114 -11.26 -14.87 -20.55
C MET A 114 -12.08 -16.16 -20.67
N ARG A 115 -12.27 -16.65 -21.90
CA ARG A 115 -12.86 -17.97 -22.10
C ARG A 115 -11.81 -19.03 -21.78
N ILE A 116 -12.24 -20.19 -21.27
CA ILE A 116 -11.31 -21.25 -20.83
C ILE A 116 -10.46 -21.82 -21.97
N ASP A 117 -10.90 -21.67 -23.23
CA ASP A 117 -10.19 -22.05 -24.45
C ASP A 117 -9.10 -21.03 -24.86
N GLU A 118 -9.20 -19.78 -24.39
CA GLU A 118 -8.19 -18.72 -24.57
C GLU A 118 -7.16 -18.70 -23.45
N GLN A 119 -7.44 -19.36 -22.34
CA GLN A 119 -6.48 -19.56 -21.27
C GLN A 119 -5.42 -20.52 -21.79
N GLY A 120 -4.24 -19.99 -22.11
CA GLY A 120 -3.07 -20.81 -22.39
C GLY A 120 -2.91 -21.87 -21.29
N SER A 121 -2.40 -23.05 -21.64
CA SER A 121 -2.31 -24.12 -20.65
C SER A 121 -1.35 -23.72 -19.54
N ASP A 122 -1.91 -23.32 -18.39
CA ASP A 122 -1.14 -23.03 -17.18
C ASP A 122 -0.22 -24.22 -16.85
N PHE A 123 -0.67 -25.44 -17.15
CA PHE A 123 0.15 -26.64 -17.05
C PHE A 123 1.39 -26.62 -17.95
N ALA A 124 1.27 -26.22 -19.22
CA ALA A 124 2.41 -26.10 -20.13
C ALA A 124 3.40 -25.02 -19.66
N TYR A 125 2.87 -23.90 -19.13
CA TYR A 125 3.68 -22.87 -18.49
C TYR A 125 4.46 -23.45 -17.30
N TRP A 126 3.79 -24.11 -16.35
CA TRP A 126 4.44 -24.69 -15.17
C TRP A 126 5.37 -25.86 -15.50
N GLN A 127 5.12 -26.61 -16.57
CA GLN A 127 5.98 -27.71 -17.03
C GLN A 127 7.30 -27.20 -17.59
N SER A 128 7.30 -26.01 -18.23
CA SER A 128 8.51 -25.35 -18.72
C SER A 128 9.40 -24.75 -17.61
N ARG A 129 8.85 -24.59 -16.40
CA ARG A 129 9.56 -24.02 -15.25
C ARG A 129 10.40 -25.07 -14.52
N PRO A 130 11.57 -24.70 -13.97
CA PRO A 130 12.38 -25.61 -13.18
C PRO A 130 11.61 -26.06 -11.92
N PRO A 131 11.89 -27.28 -11.39
CA PRO A 131 11.13 -27.83 -10.28
C PRO A 131 11.10 -26.95 -9.02
N ILE A 132 12.17 -26.19 -8.76
CA ILE A 132 12.27 -25.30 -7.60
C ILE A 132 11.25 -24.15 -7.67
N GLU A 133 11.16 -23.45 -8.80
CA GLU A 133 10.20 -22.35 -9.01
C GLU A 133 8.75 -22.83 -8.88
N ARG A 134 8.47 -24.07 -9.29
CA ARG A 134 7.13 -24.66 -9.14
C ARG A 134 6.79 -24.91 -7.66
N LEU A 135 7.77 -25.35 -6.86
CA LEU A 135 7.60 -25.57 -5.44
C LEU A 135 7.48 -24.26 -4.67
N GLU A 136 8.28 -23.26 -5.01
CA GLU A 136 8.21 -21.91 -4.43
C GLU A 136 6.85 -21.26 -4.71
N ALA A 137 6.36 -21.32 -5.94
CA ALA A 137 5.03 -20.80 -6.27
C ALA A 137 3.90 -21.52 -5.51
N LEU A 138 4.02 -22.83 -5.32
CA LEU A 138 3.08 -23.59 -4.51
C LEU A 138 3.16 -23.22 -3.02
N GLU A 139 4.36 -22.98 -2.50
CA GLU A 139 4.59 -22.55 -1.12
C GLU A 139 4.01 -21.16 -0.87
N GLN A 140 4.20 -20.23 -1.80
CA GLN A 140 3.61 -18.90 -1.74
C GLN A 140 2.07 -18.95 -1.72
N ILE A 141 1.44 -19.70 -2.63
CA ILE A 141 -0.03 -19.85 -2.64
C ILE A 141 -0.52 -20.48 -1.34
N ARG A 142 0.24 -21.43 -0.79
CA ARG A 142 -0.07 -22.07 0.48
C ARG A 142 0.01 -21.09 1.64
N GLU A 143 1.06 -20.27 1.72
CA GLU A 143 1.23 -19.23 2.73
C GLU A 143 0.09 -18.22 2.66
N GLU A 144 -0.18 -17.67 1.47
CA GLU A 144 -1.26 -16.71 1.23
C GLU A 144 -2.62 -17.28 1.66
N TYR A 145 -2.92 -18.54 1.33
CA TYR A 145 -4.16 -19.19 1.76
C TYR A 145 -4.23 -19.35 3.28
N HIS A 146 -3.14 -19.79 3.93
CA HIS A 146 -3.12 -20.01 5.38
C HIS A 146 -3.23 -18.70 6.17
N LEU A 147 -2.53 -17.64 5.73
CA LEU A 147 -2.64 -16.30 6.30
C LEU A 147 -4.06 -15.75 6.14
N TRP A 148 -4.65 -15.88 4.95
CA TRP A 148 -6.00 -15.37 4.66
C TRP A 148 -7.11 -16.10 5.43
N LYS A 149 -7.02 -17.44 5.57
CA LYS A 149 -8.08 -18.26 6.21
C LYS A 149 -7.93 -18.45 7.72
N TYR A 150 -6.71 -18.49 8.25
CA TYR A 150 -6.45 -18.94 9.64
C TYR A 150 -5.63 -17.96 10.48
N GLY A 151 -5.08 -16.88 9.91
CA GLY A 151 -4.35 -15.81 10.63
C GLY A 151 -3.12 -16.28 11.43
N GLN A 152 -2.81 -17.57 11.36
CA GLN A 152 -1.72 -18.30 12.01
C GLN A 152 -1.45 -19.54 11.13
N GLU A 153 -0.19 -19.93 10.99
CA GLU A 153 0.17 -21.12 10.23
C GLU A 153 -0.33 -22.40 10.93
N PRO A 154 -1.06 -23.29 10.23
CA PRO A 154 -1.33 -24.62 10.76
C PRO A 154 0.00 -25.38 10.89
N ARG A 155 0.32 -25.79 12.12
CA ARG A 155 1.53 -26.54 12.43
C ARG A 155 1.60 -27.79 11.54
N LEU A 156 2.70 -27.94 10.80
CA LEU A 156 2.91 -29.08 9.91
C LEU A 156 2.81 -30.40 10.69
N GLN A 157 1.78 -31.19 10.39
CA GLN A 157 1.74 -32.59 10.82
C GLN A 157 2.75 -33.35 9.94
N ARG A 158 3.87 -33.78 10.52
CA ARG A 158 4.91 -34.53 9.80
C ARG A 158 4.37 -35.90 9.41
N VAL A 159 4.07 -36.08 8.13
CA VAL A 159 3.79 -37.38 7.54
C VAL A 159 5.13 -37.98 7.11
N TYR A 160 5.62 -38.96 7.85
CA TYR A 160 6.78 -39.74 7.45
C TYR A 160 6.32 -40.92 6.59
N THR A 161 6.78 -41.00 5.35
CA THR A 161 6.67 -42.23 4.56
C THR A 161 7.82 -43.16 4.98
N ILE A 162 7.50 -44.22 5.74
CA ILE A 162 8.46 -45.27 6.06
C ILE A 162 8.66 -46.11 4.80
N VAL A 163 9.81 -45.93 4.13
CA VAL A 163 10.25 -46.84 3.07
C VAL A 163 11.09 -47.92 3.74
N LYS A 164 10.49 -49.09 3.99
CA LYS A 164 11.19 -50.25 4.53
C LYS A 164 12.00 -50.89 3.39
N ARG A 165 13.33 -50.91 3.51
CA ARG A 165 14.23 -51.73 2.69
C ARG A 165 14.50 -53.05 3.40
#